data_AF-A0A8T4JJS5-F1
#
_entry.id   AF-A0A8T4JJS5-F1
#
_cell.length_a   1.000
_cell.length_b   1.000
_cell.length_c   1.000
_cell.angle_alpha   90.00
_cell.angle_beta   90.00
_cell.angle_gamma   90.00
#
_symmetry.space_group_name_H-M   'P 1'
#
loop_
_entity.id
_entity.type
_entity.pdbx_description
1 polymer ?
#
loop_
_entity_poly.entity_id
_entity_poly.type
_entity_poly.pdbx_seq_one_letter_code
_entity_poly.pdbx_strand_id
1 'polypeptide(L)' 'MAEYIKKSAGSLEEIDIRCPKCNSSDVIVFEDKEGYYDVLECNKCGYKNQKT' A
#
# COMPACT_ATOMS: atom_id res chain seq x y z
N MET A 1 -4.80 17.63 -6.52
CA MET A 1 -5.65 16.82 -5.62
C MET A 1 -5.18 15.38 -5.76
N ALA A 2 -4.37 14.91 -4.81
CA ALA A 2 -4.00 13.51 -4.67
C ALA A 2 -5.12 12.81 -3.91
N GLU A 3 -5.62 11.69 -4.42
CA GLU A 3 -6.76 10.97 -3.84
C GLU A 3 -6.21 9.83 -2.98
N TYR A 4 -6.56 9.80 -1.70
CA TYR A 4 -6.17 8.74 -0.79
C TYR A 4 -7.12 7.56 -0.96
N ILE A 5 -6.79 6.67 -1.89
CA ILE A 5 -7.61 5.48 -2.14
C ILE A 5 -7.20 4.39 -1.14
N LYS A 6 -8.02 4.17 -0.11
CA LYS A 6 -7.89 2.97 0.73
C LYS A 6 -8.37 1.76 -0.06
N LYS A 7 -7.52 1.21 -0.92
CA LYS A 7 -7.78 -0.08 -1.59
C LYS A 7 -7.25 -1.22 -0.74
N SER A 8 -8.10 -2.18 -0.42
CA SER A 8 -7.69 -3.48 0.07
C SER A 8 -7.07 -4.28 -1.08
N ALA A 9 -6.05 -5.08 -0.79
CA ALA A 9 -5.20 -5.81 -1.74
C ALA A 9 -5.92 -6.76 -2.73
N GLY A 10 -7.25 -6.85 -2.70
CA GLY A 10 -8.06 -7.66 -3.63
C GLY A 10 -8.64 -6.92 -4.83
N SER A 11 -8.54 -5.58 -4.90
CA SER A 11 -9.08 -4.77 -6.03
C SER A 11 -8.03 -4.40 -7.09
N LEU A 12 -6.79 -4.88 -6.91
CA LEU A 12 -5.67 -4.74 -7.84
C LEU A 12 -5.43 -6.13 -8.43
N GLU A 13 -6.16 -6.54 -9.47
CA GLU A 13 -6.16 -7.93 -9.96
C GLU A 13 -4.78 -8.45 -10.48
N GLU A 14 -3.70 -7.64 -10.46
CA GLU A 14 -2.39 -8.08 -10.96
C GLU A 14 -1.16 -7.63 -10.12
N ILE A 15 -1.31 -6.89 -9.01
CA ILE A 15 -0.15 -6.38 -8.26
C ILE A 15 -0.12 -6.96 -6.84
N ASP A 16 0.77 -7.92 -6.63
CA ASP A 16 1.04 -8.55 -5.33
C ASP A 16 1.86 -7.57 -4.44
N ILE A 17 1.20 -6.55 -3.89
CA ILE A 17 1.82 -5.57 -3.00
C ILE A 17 1.92 -6.16 -1.60
N ARG A 18 3.16 -6.28 -1.09
CA ARG A 18 3.44 -6.83 0.24
C ARG A 18 4.25 -5.87 1.08
N CYS A 19 4.06 -5.98 2.40
CA CYS A 19 4.88 -5.25 3.35
C CYS A 19 6.35 -5.65 3.21
N PRO A 20 7.28 -4.69 2.98
CA PRO A 20 8.70 -5.00 2.82
C PRO A 20 9.36 -5.54 4.09
N LYS A 21 8.72 -5.41 5.27
CA LYS A 21 9.22 -5.94 6.54
C LYS A 21 8.75 -7.34 6.87
N CYS A 22 7.45 -7.63 6.74
CA CYS A 22 6.86 -8.87 7.21
C CYS A 22 6.21 -9.71 6.11
N ASN A 23 6.31 -9.27 4.85
CA ASN A 23 5.74 -9.90 3.67
C ASN A 23 4.22 -10.14 3.74
N SER A 24 3.51 -9.37 4.59
CA SER A 24 2.05 -9.43 4.69
C SER A 24 1.39 -8.69 3.53
N SER A 25 0.30 -9.24 3.01
CA SER A 25 -0.59 -8.57 2.05
C SER A 25 -1.57 -7.59 2.72
N ASP A 26 -1.65 -7.60 4.05
CA ASP A 26 -2.45 -6.64 4.82
C ASP A 26 -1.68 -5.31 4.97
N VAL A 27 -1.70 -4.54 3.88
CA VAL A 27 -1.04 -3.24 3.73
C VAL A 27 -2.01 -2.20 3.19
N ILE A 28 -1.81 -0.96 3.65
CA ILE A 28 -2.43 0.24 3.11
C ILE A 28 -1.45 0.82 2.10
N VAL A 29 -1.92 0.98 0.87
CA VAL A 29 -1.14 1.50 -0.25
C VAL A 29 -1.71 2.84 -0.72
N PHE A 30 -0.86 3.67 -1.28
CA PHE A 30 -1.24 4.86 -2.03
C PHE A 30 -0.99 4.62 -3.52
N GLU A 31 -1.92 5.08 -4.36
CA GLU A 31 -1.81 5.06 -5.82
C GLU A 31 -1.69 6.52 -6.28
N ASP A 32 -0.57 6.88 -6.92
CA ASP A 32 -0.44 8.21 -7.54
C ASP A 32 -1.17 8.24 -8.90
N LYS A 33 -1.38 9.44 -9.44
CA LYS A 33 -2.01 9.67 -10.76
C LYS A 33 -1.27 9.01 -11.91
N GLU A 34 0.03 8.77 -11.74
CA GLU A 34 0.88 8.06 -12.70
C GLU A 34 0.76 6.52 -12.60
N GLY A 35 -0.04 5.99 -11.66
CA GLY A 35 -0.19 4.55 -11.43
C GLY A 35 0.95 3.95 -10.61
N TYR A 36 1.75 4.76 -9.91
CA TYR A 36 2.73 4.27 -8.94
C TYR A 36 2.07 3.91 -7.62
N TYR A 37 2.47 2.76 -7.08
CA TYR A 37 2.01 2.27 -5.79
C TYR A 37 3.12 2.36 -4.75
N ASP A 38 2.80 2.92 -3.58
CA ASP A 38 3.70 2.89 -2.42
C ASP A 38 2.97 2.34 -1.18
N VAL A 39 3.69 1.56 -0.36
CA VAL A 39 3.16 1.00 0.90
C VAL A 39 3.26 2.06 1.98
N LEU A 40 2.13 2.60 2.42
CA LEU A 40 2.07 3.58 3.50
C LEU A 40 2.15 2.92 4.87
N GLU A 41 1.37 1.86 5.08
CA GLU A 41 1.27 1.20 6.39
C GLU A 41 1.04 -0.31 6.23
N CYS A 42 1.55 -1.11 7.17
CA CYS A 42 1.19 -2.51 7.33
C CYS A 42 0.45 -2.73 8.65
N ASN A 43 -0.79 -3.18 8.57
CA ASN A 43 -1.62 -3.45 9.74
C ASN A 43 -1.11 -4.64 10.57
N LYS A 44 -0.35 -5.56 9.96
CA LYS A 44 0.16 -6.76 10.64
C LYS A 44 1.38 -6.50 11.53
N CYS A 45 2.35 -5.73 11.04
CA CYS A 45 3.62 -5.50 11.77
C CYS A 45 3.81 -4.05 12.22
N GLY A 46 2.89 -3.15 11.90
CA GLY A 46 2.98 -1.73 12.23
C GLY A 46 4.05 -0.98 11.44
N TYR A 47 4.56 -1.54 10.34
CA TYR A 47 5.45 -0.82 9.43
C TYR A 47 4.72 0.41 8.89
N LYS A 48 5.37 1.58 8.93
CA LYS A 48 4.87 2.83 8.35
C LYS A 48 5.99 3.47 7.53
N ASN A 49 5.70 3.79 6.28
CA ASN A 49 6.61 4.52 5.41
C ASN A 49 6.43 6.02 5.71
N GLN A 50 7.38 6.62 6.43
CA GLN A 50 7.37 8.04 6.83
C GLN A 50 7.82 8.99 5.71
N LYS A 51 7.58 8.65 4.44
CA LYS A 51 7.75 9.60 3.35
C LYS A 51 6.50 10.48 3.28
N THR A 52 6.45 11.42 4.22
CA THR A 52 5.64 12.64 4.17
C THR A 52 6.06 13.50 2.98
#